data_AF-A0A235BRQ1-F1
#
_entry.id   AF-A0A235BRQ1-F1
#
_cell.length_a   1.000
_cell.length_b   1.000
_cell.length_c   1.000
_cell.angle_alpha   90.00
_cell.angle_beta   90.00
_cell.angle_gamma   90.00
#
_symmetry.space_group_name_H-M   'P 1'
#
loop_
_entity.id
_entity.type
_entity.pdbx_description
1 polymer ?
#
loop_
_entity_poly.entity_id
_entity_poly.type
_entity_poly.pdbx_seq_one_letter_code
_entity_poly.pdbx_strand_id
1 'polypeptide(L)' 'MKEFEELEATALFCPNCKKTVPVRKKLLLVLPDGELYEYLCPFCGTSVGSKKIKIKPQVGIKKRPKKM' A
#
# COMPACT_ATOMS: atom_id res chain seq x y z
N MET A 1 -21.20 -3.25 -15.44
CA MET A 1 -20.56 -1.95 -15.09
C MET A 1 -19.32 -2.30 -14.28
N LYS A 2 -18.12 -1.92 -14.73
CA LYS A 2 -16.90 -2.18 -13.95
C LYS A 2 -16.89 -1.23 -12.77
N GLU A 3 -17.05 -1.78 -11.57
CA GLU A 3 -16.87 -1.06 -10.31
C GLU A 3 -15.43 -0.52 -10.28
N PHE A 4 -15.29 0.75 -9.86
CA PHE A 4 -14.04 1.51 -9.91
C PHE A 4 -12.84 0.68 -9.44
N GLU A 5 -11.85 0.50 -10.34
CA GLU A 5 -10.59 -0.18 -10.08
C GLU A 5 -9.79 0.68 -9.08
N GLU A 6 -9.90 0.35 -7.78
CA GLU A 6 -9.17 0.88 -6.62
C GLU A 6 -8.73 2.36 -6.62
N LEU A 7 -9.30 3.16 -5.71
CA LEU A 7 -8.93 4.58 -5.56
C LEU A 7 -7.49 4.77 -5.04
N GLU A 8 -6.83 5.82 -5.55
CA GLU A 8 -5.50 6.26 -5.13
C GLU A 8 -5.53 7.71 -4.64
N ALA A 9 -4.73 8.00 -3.62
CA ALA A 9 -4.57 9.37 -3.15
C ALA A 9 -3.62 10.11 -4.10
N THR A 10 -4.08 11.21 -4.67
CA THR A 10 -3.26 12.08 -5.54
C THR A 10 -2.60 13.22 -4.78
N ALA A 11 -3.29 13.75 -3.76
CA ALA A 11 -2.78 14.80 -2.88
C ALA A 11 -3.23 14.60 -1.43
N LEU A 12 -2.36 14.93 -0.48
CA LEU A 12 -2.63 14.90 0.96
C LEU A 12 -2.04 16.12 1.64
N PHE A 13 -2.58 16.49 2.80
CA PHE A 13 -2.02 17.56 3.61
C PHE A 13 -0.72 17.10 4.27
N CYS A 14 0.35 17.88 4.11
CA CYS A 14 1.61 17.64 4.80
C CYS A 14 1.70 18.51 6.06
N PRO A 15 1.87 17.94 7.27
CA PRO A 15 1.97 18.71 8.51
C PRO A 15 3.24 19.56 8.59
N ASN A 16 4.31 19.14 7.90
CA ASN A 16 5.60 19.82 7.93
C ASN A 16 5.64 20.99 6.92
N CYS A 17 5.12 20.80 5.70
CA CYS A 17 4.99 21.87 4.70
C CYS A 17 3.76 22.77 4.93
N LYS A 18 2.86 22.38 5.84
CA LYS A 18 1.59 23.06 6.18
C LYS A 18 0.70 23.37 4.98
N LYS A 19 0.71 22.49 3.97
CA LYS A 19 -0.09 22.65 2.74
C LYS A 19 -0.46 21.31 2.15
N THR A 20 -1.47 21.30 1.30
CA THR A 20 -1.80 20.16 0.44
C THR A 20 -0.69 19.98 -0.59
N VAL A 21 -0.12 18.78 -0.64
CA VAL A 21 0.96 18.42 -1.55
C VAL A 21 0.54 17.20 -2.37
N PRO A 22 1.01 17.06 -3.62
CA PRO A 22 0.92 15.79 -4.32
C PRO A 22 1.68 14.73 -3.53
N VAL A 23 1.26 13.47 -3.59
CA VAL A 23 1.91 12.39 -2.84
C VAL A 23 2.72 11.47 -3.73
N ARG A 24 3.83 10.96 -3.20
CA ARG A 24 4.58 9.85 -3.81
C ARG A 24 4.32 8.59 -3.01
N LYS A 25 3.82 7.56 -3.68
CA LYS A 25 3.59 6.23 -3.10
C LYS A 25 4.90 5.44 -3.11
N LYS A 26 5.27 4.87 -1.97
CA LYS A 26 6.46 4.02 -1.81
C LYS A 26 6.04 2.70 -1.16
N LEU A 27 6.43 1.57 -1.76
CA LEU A 27 6.22 0.26 -1.15
C LEU A 27 7.10 0.15 0.10
N LEU A 28 6.48 -0.17 1.24
CA LEU A 28 7.18 -0.46 2.49
C LEU A 28 7.46 -1.95 2.63
N LEU A 29 6.42 -2.77 2.50
CA LEU A 29 6.47 -4.20 2.84
C LEU A 29 5.58 -5.02 1.90
N VAL A 30 6.09 -6.17 1.49
CA VAL A 30 5.31 -7.24 0.84
C VAL A 30 4.97 -8.28 1.91
N LEU A 31 3.68 -8.58 2.04
CA LEU A 31 3.13 -9.56 2.97
C LEU A 31 2.47 -10.70 2.18
N PRO A 32 2.27 -11.89 2.80
CA PRO A 32 1.58 -13.00 2.14
C PRO A 32 0.16 -12.66 1.66
N ASP A 33 -0.53 -11.77 2.39
CA ASP A 33 -1.91 -11.36 2.13
C ASP A 33 -2.02 -10.00 1.43
N GLY A 34 -0.89 -9.43 0.97
CA GLY A 34 -0.88 -8.19 0.20
C GLY A 34 0.30 -7.27 0.48
N GLU A 35 0.14 -5.97 0.21
CA GLU A 35 1.25 -5.01 0.18
C GLU A 35 0.93 -3.79 1.03
N LEU A 36 1.94 -3.27 1.72
CA LEU A 36 1.86 -2.05 2.51
C LEU A 36 2.68 -0.95 1.84
N TYR A 37 2.02 0.16 1.58
CA TYR A 37 2.59 1.36 0.99
C TYR A 37 2.51 2.53 1.95
N GLU A 38 3.47 3.45 1.81
CA GLU A 38 3.50 4.74 2.46
C GLU A 38 3.38 5.85 1.42
N TYR A 39 2.65 6.91 1.76
CA TYR A 39 2.60 8.14 1.01
C TYR A 39 3.54 9.15 1.64
N LEU A 40 4.48 9.63 0.85
CA LEU A 40 5.49 10.60 1.27
C LEU A 40 5.25 11.94 0.58
N CYS A 41 5.48 13.02 1.33
CA CYS A 41 5.59 14.35 0.76
C CYS A 41 6.81 14.40 -0.18
N PRO A 42 6.66 14.78 -1.46
CA PRO A 42 7.77 14.80 -2.41
C PRO A 42 8.79 15.90 -2.13
N PHE A 43 8.42 16.90 -1.31
CA PHE A 43 9.28 18.04 -1.00
C PHE A 43 10.12 17.81 0.25
N CYS A 44 9.51 17.33 1.34
CA CYS A 44 10.20 17.16 2.62
C CYS A 44 10.39 15.69 3.05
N GLY A 45 9.84 14.72 2.30
CA GLY A 45 9.95 13.29 2.62
C GLY A 45 9.12 12.84 3.83
N THR A 46 8.34 13.72 4.46
CA THR A 46 7.50 13.36 5.62
C THR A 46 6.41 12.38 5.20
N SER A 47 6.18 11.35 6.01
CA SER A 47 5.03 10.45 5.86
C SER A 47 3.72 11.19 6.06
N VAL A 48 2.86 11.15 5.06
CA VAL A 48 1.56 11.84 5.05
C VAL A 48 0.39 10.85 5.02
N GLY A 49 0.66 9.55 4.92
CA GLY A 49 -0.36 8.51 4.98
C GLY A 49 0.17 7.12 4.61
N SER A 50 -0.69 6.12 4.67
CA SER A 50 -0.37 4.73 4.30
C SER A 50 -1.54 4.07 3.56
N LYS A 51 -1.25 3.17 2.62
CA LYS A 51 -2.23 2.34 1.89
C LYS A 51 -1.86 0.87 2.04
N LYS A 52 -2.80 0.04 2.48
CA LYS A 52 -2.63 -1.42 2.50
C LYS A 52 -3.51 -2.04 1.43
N ILE A 53 -2.90 -2.72 0.47
CA ILE A 53 -3.56 -3.47 -0.59
C ILE A 53 -3.66 -4.91 -0.11
N LYS A 54 -4.86 -5.49 -0.14
CA LYS A 54 -5.07 -6.90 0.17
C LYS A 54 -5.08 -7.68 -1.12
N ILE A 55 -4.13 -8.59 -1.29
CA ILE A 55 -4.11 -9.52 -2.42
C ILE A 55 -4.68 -10.82 -1.89
N LYS A 56 -5.67 -11.41 -2.59
CA LYS A 56 -6.14 -12.75 -2.22
C LYS A 56 -4.95 -13.71 -2.36
N PRO A 57 -4.52 -14.38 -1.29
CA PRO A 57 -3.33 -15.23 -1.36
C PRO A 57 -3.60 -16.37 -2.35
N GLN A 58 -2.88 -16.39 -3.47
CA GLN A 58 -2.82 -17.52 -4.41
C GLN A 58 -1.91 -18.63 -3.86
N VAL A 59 -1.71 -18.70 -2.53
CA VAL A 59 -0.69 -19.55 -1.92
C VAL A 59 -1.18 -20.98 -1.92
N GLY A 60 -0.83 -21.71 -2.99
CA GLY A 60 -0.85 -23.16 -3.05
C GLY A 60 0.17 -23.75 -2.08
N ILE A 61 -0.14 -23.76 -0.79
CA ILE A 61 0.56 -24.60 0.18
C ILE A 61 0.21 -26.04 -0.19
N LYS A 62 1.02 -26.69 -1.04
CA LYS A 62 0.96 -28.15 -1.22
C LYS A 62 1.28 -28.75 0.15
N LYS A 63 0.25 -29.11 0.92
CA LYS A 63 0.40 -29.86 2.17
C LYS A 63 1.20 -31.11 1.84
N ARG A 64 2.46 -31.17 2.29
CA ARG A 64 3.28 -32.37 2.17
C ARG A 64 2.58 -33.46 3.01
N PRO A 65 2.19 -34.61 2.46
CA PRO A 65 1.53 -35.64 3.23
C PRO A 65 2.49 -36.14 4.32
N LYS A 66 2.01 -36.19 5.56
CA LYS A 66 2.70 -36.83 6.68
C LYS A 66 2.70 -38.33 6.37
N LYS A 67 3.84 -38.90 5.96
CA LYS A 67 3.99 -40.37 5.91
C LYS A 67 3.95 -40.89 7.35
N MET A 68 3.11 -41.91 7.57
CA MET A 68 3.04 -42.72 8.80
C MET A 68 4.38 -43.38 9.09
#